data_AF-A0A931ZMK5-F1
#
_entry.id   AF-A0A931ZMK5-F1
#
_cell.length_a   1.000
_cell.length_b   1.000
_cell.length_c   1.000
_cell.angle_alpha   90.00
_cell.angle_beta   90.00
_cell.angle_gamma   90.00
#
_symmetry.space_group_name_H-M   'P 1'
#
loop_
_entity.id
_entity.type
_entity.pdbx_description
1 polymer ?
#
loop_
_entity_poly.entity_id
_entity_poly.type
_entity_poly.pdbx_seq_one_letter_code
_entity_poly.pdbx_strand_id
1 'polypeptide(L)'
;MIKTLQSSLIKLLLFALLAFALAIVFTQSALGQSPSPSPSPSASQANPLAASLAYPINELGGCSDYTTCFTYCNDPVNYTACSQFAEQHGFYEEDPVQAPDDSFWQ
;
A
#
# COMPACT_ATOMS: atom_id res chain seq x y z
N MET A 1 14.16 64.97 6.17
CA MET A 1 13.72 64.21 4.98
C MET A 1 14.25 62.76 4.92
N ILE A 2 14.96 62.26 5.95
CA ILE A 2 15.52 60.89 5.96
C ILE A 2 14.49 59.83 6.44
N LYS A 3 13.49 60.21 7.24
CA LYS A 3 12.46 59.28 7.78
C LYS A 3 11.48 58.75 6.72
N THR A 4 11.20 59.53 5.68
CA THR A 4 10.35 59.10 4.55
C THR A 4 11.07 58.09 3.66
N LEU A 5 12.39 58.24 3.49
CA LEU A 5 13.23 57.30 2.73
C LEU A 5 13.33 55.94 3.44
N GLN A 6 13.51 55.95 4.76
CA GLN A 6 13.50 54.73 5.60
C GLN A 6 12.12 54.05 5.61
N SER A 7 11.02 54.83 5.69
CA SER A 7 9.65 54.26 5.65
C SER A 7 9.31 53.65 4.29
N SER A 8 9.73 54.29 3.19
CA SER A 8 9.53 53.74 1.84
C SER A 8 10.35 52.47 1.61
N LEU A 9 11.59 52.41 2.12
CA LEU A 9 12.43 51.21 2.04
C LEU A 9 11.85 50.05 2.85
N ILE A 10 11.38 50.30 4.07
CA ILE A 10 10.74 49.29 4.92
C ILE A 10 9.46 48.75 4.27
N LYS A 11 8.62 49.62 3.71
CA LYS A 11 7.40 49.20 3.00
C LYS A 11 7.72 48.35 1.77
N LEU A 12 8.74 48.72 0.99
CA LEU A 12 9.20 47.94 -0.15
C LEU A 12 9.71 46.55 0.27
N LEU A 13 10.52 46.48 1.34
CA LEU A 13 11.02 45.22 1.88
C LEU A 13 9.89 44.32 2.39
N LEU A 14 8.91 44.89 3.11
CA LEU A 14 7.74 44.13 3.58
C LEU A 14 6.90 43.60 2.41
N PHE A 15 6.68 44.40 1.37
CA PHE A 15 5.92 43.96 0.19
C PHE A 15 6.65 42.85 -0.58
N ALA A 16 7.98 42.96 -0.71
CA ALA A 16 8.81 41.95 -1.33
C ALA A 16 8.84 40.63 -0.54
N LEU A 17 8.97 40.70 0.80
CA LEU A 17 8.93 39.51 1.66
C LEU A 17 7.56 38.83 1.62
N LEU A 18 6.47 39.61 1.61
CA LEU A 18 5.11 39.08 1.54
C LEU A 18 4.83 38.41 0.18
N ALA A 19 5.31 39.01 -0.92
CA ALA A 19 5.22 38.41 -2.25
C ALA A 19 6.06 37.11 -2.37
N PHE A 20 7.25 37.08 -1.77
CA PHE A 20 8.11 35.89 -1.77
C PHE A 20 7.49 34.74 -0.95
N ALA A 21 6.94 35.05 0.23
CA ALA A 21 6.22 34.07 1.05
C ALA A 21 5.00 33.50 0.33
N LEU A 22 4.23 34.34 -0.38
CA LEU A 22 3.11 33.88 -1.20
C LEU A 22 3.57 32.99 -2.36
N ALA A 23 4.66 33.34 -3.04
CA ALA A 23 5.22 32.52 -4.12
C ALA A 23 5.66 31.12 -3.65
N ILE A 24 6.19 31.00 -2.43
CA ILE A 24 6.58 29.70 -1.83
C ILE A 24 5.35 28.79 -1.61
N VAL A 25 4.18 29.34 -1.28
CA VAL A 25 2.96 28.54 -1.08
C VAL A 25 2.46 27.95 -2.41
N PHE A 26 2.65 28.64 -3.54
CA PHE A 26 2.21 28.16 -4.85
C PHE A 26 3.13 27.08 -5.46
N THR A 27 4.39 26.94 -5.01
CA THR A 27 5.32 25.95 -5.57
C THR A 27 5.35 24.61 -4.84
N GLN A 28 4.71 24.48 -3.67
CA GLN A 28 4.72 23.23 -2.89
C GLN A 28 3.72 22.16 -3.39
N SER A 29 2.83 22.48 -4.33
CA SER A 29 1.82 21.53 -4.83
C SER A 29 2.34 20.54 -5.89
N ALA A 30 3.63 20.63 -6.29
CA ALA A 30 4.22 19.78 -7.33
C ALA A 30 5.05 18.58 -6.82
N LEU A 31 5.21 18.41 -5.49
CA LEU A 31 5.90 17.25 -4.90
C LEU A 31 4.96 16.30 -4.12
N GLY A 32 3.65 16.45 -4.33
CA GLY A 32 2.61 15.59 -3.74
C GLY A 32 2.35 14.26 -4.49
N GLN A 33 3.24 13.86 -5.41
CA GLN A 33 3.26 12.48 -5.87
C GLN A 33 4.38 11.79 -5.10
N SER A 34 4.01 11.06 -4.05
CA SER A 34 4.70 9.79 -3.80
C SER A 34 4.32 8.91 -4.98
N PRO A 35 5.19 8.69 -5.99
CA PRO A 35 5.12 7.42 -6.66
C PRO A 35 5.41 6.41 -5.54
N SER A 36 4.39 5.70 -5.08
CA SER A 36 4.63 4.40 -4.49
C SER A 36 4.81 3.45 -5.66
N PRO A 37 6.02 3.16 -6.16
CA PRO A 37 6.27 1.80 -6.53
C PRO A 37 6.36 1.08 -5.17
N SER A 38 5.25 0.52 -4.70
CA SER A 38 5.40 -0.73 -3.97
C SER A 38 5.70 -1.75 -5.07
N PRO A 39 6.96 -2.16 -5.32
CA PRO A 39 7.14 -3.49 -5.83
C PRO A 39 6.60 -4.39 -4.72
N SER A 40 5.39 -4.93 -4.89
CA SER A 40 5.03 -6.15 -4.17
C SER A 40 6.19 -7.12 -4.41
N PRO A 41 6.98 -7.48 -3.39
CA PRO A 41 8.04 -8.45 -3.58
C PRO A 41 7.36 -9.82 -3.55
N SER A 42 6.72 -10.20 -4.64
CA SER A 42 6.23 -11.57 -4.84
C SER A 42 6.07 -11.88 -6.33
N ALA A 43 7.13 -11.59 -7.09
CA ALA A 43 7.40 -12.25 -8.36
C ALA A 43 8.83 -12.80 -8.43
N SER A 44 9.52 -12.92 -7.28
CA SER A 44 10.89 -13.45 -7.22
C SER A 44 11.13 -14.47 -6.10
N GLN A 45 10.09 -14.87 -5.38
CA GLN A 45 10.10 -16.12 -4.62
C GLN A 45 8.96 -16.95 -5.19
N ALA A 46 9.27 -17.75 -6.21
CA ALA A 46 8.42 -18.87 -6.53
C ALA A 46 8.41 -19.75 -5.27
N ASN A 47 7.35 -19.64 -4.47
CA ASN A 47 7.16 -20.52 -3.34
C ASN A 47 7.23 -21.96 -3.88
N PRO A 48 8.26 -22.76 -3.54
CA PRO A 48 8.40 -24.11 -4.09
C PRO A 48 7.18 -24.98 -3.75
N LEU A 49 6.43 -24.60 -2.70
CA LEU A 49 5.18 -25.26 -2.33
C LEU A 49 4.07 -25.01 -3.37
N ALA A 50 3.98 -23.81 -3.96
CA ALA A 50 2.98 -23.52 -5.00
C ALA A 50 3.24 -24.30 -6.30
N ALA A 51 4.50 -24.62 -6.58
CA ALA A 51 4.89 -25.45 -7.73
C ALA A 51 4.62 -26.95 -7.51
N SER A 52 4.31 -27.38 -6.28
CA SER A 52 4.09 -28.79 -5.93
C SER A 52 2.62 -29.14 -5.61
N LEU A 53 1.68 -28.24 -5.89
CA LEU A 53 0.24 -28.53 -5.78
C LEU A 53 -0.16 -29.63 -6.78
N ALA A 54 -0.51 -30.80 -6.26
CA ALA A 54 -1.07 -31.90 -7.03
C ALA A 54 -2.59 -31.78 -7.06
N TYR A 55 -3.16 -31.84 -8.26
CA TYR A 55 -4.62 -31.88 -8.47
C TYR A 55 -5.08 -33.32 -8.72
N PRO A 56 -6.35 -33.66 -8.41
CA PRO A 56 -7.37 -32.81 -7.78
C PRO A 56 -7.18 -32.65 -6.26
N ILE A 57 -7.62 -31.51 -5.71
CA ILE A 57 -7.58 -31.25 -4.26
C ILE A 57 -8.91 -31.70 -3.64
N ASN A 58 -8.93 -32.93 -3.13
CA ASN A 58 -10.16 -33.55 -2.63
C ASN A 58 -10.72 -32.86 -1.38
N GLU A 59 -9.85 -32.27 -0.56
CA GLU A 59 -10.20 -31.50 0.63
C GLU A 59 -11.01 -30.23 0.29
N LEU A 60 -10.82 -29.67 -0.92
CA LEU A 60 -11.50 -28.46 -1.41
C LEU A 60 -12.59 -28.80 -2.44
N GLY A 61 -13.25 -29.94 -2.28
CA GLY A 61 -14.33 -30.36 -3.18
C GLY A 61 -13.86 -30.99 -4.49
N GLY A 62 -12.59 -31.39 -4.59
CA GLY A 62 -12.05 -32.12 -5.74
C GLY A 62 -11.75 -31.23 -6.95
N CYS A 63 -11.43 -29.95 -6.72
CA CYS A 63 -11.06 -29.04 -7.79
C CYS A 63 -9.83 -29.55 -8.55
N SER A 64 -9.92 -29.56 -9.89
CA SER A 64 -8.99 -30.25 -10.80
C SER A 64 -7.83 -29.41 -11.29
N ASP A 65 -7.85 -28.11 -11.01
CA ASP A 65 -6.90 -27.14 -11.52
C ASP A 65 -6.97 -25.85 -10.69
N TYR A 66 -6.00 -24.96 -10.91
CA TYR A 66 -5.92 -23.69 -10.20
C TYR A 66 -7.19 -22.86 -10.33
N THR A 67 -7.79 -22.78 -11.53
CA THR A 67 -8.96 -21.92 -11.77
C THR A 67 -10.16 -22.43 -10.97
N THR A 68 -10.40 -23.75 -11.00
CA THR A 68 -11.52 -24.33 -10.25
C THR A 68 -11.32 -24.21 -8.75
N CYS A 69 -10.10 -24.40 -8.23
CA CYS A 69 -9.81 -24.20 -6.81
C CYS A 69 -9.91 -22.72 -6.40
N PHE A 70 -9.44 -21.80 -7.25
CA PHE A 70 -9.56 -20.37 -7.02
C PHE A 70 -11.03 -19.94 -6.97
N THR A 71 -11.86 -20.40 -7.90
CA THR A 71 -13.31 -20.12 -7.86
C THR A 71 -13.95 -20.69 -6.60
N TYR A 72 -13.61 -21.93 -6.20
CA TYR A 72 -14.11 -22.54 -4.97
C TYR A 72 -13.77 -21.68 -3.74
N CYS A 73 -12.51 -21.24 -3.63
CA CYS A 73 -12.03 -20.44 -2.48
C CYS A 73 -12.52 -18.98 -2.45
N ASN A 74 -12.95 -18.42 -3.59
CA ASN A 74 -13.56 -17.09 -3.62
C ASN A 74 -15.01 -17.07 -3.15
N ASP A 75 -15.64 -18.23 -2.99
CA ASP A 75 -16.92 -18.30 -2.31
C ASP A 75 -16.69 -18.13 -0.79
N PRO A 76 -17.30 -17.12 -0.14
CA PRO A 76 -17.13 -16.88 1.28
C PRO A 76 -17.56 -18.09 2.15
N VAL A 77 -18.45 -18.95 1.65
CA VAL A 77 -18.86 -20.18 2.35
C VAL A 77 -17.70 -21.19 2.44
N ASN A 78 -16.78 -21.17 1.48
CA ASN A 78 -15.65 -22.10 1.38
C ASN A 78 -14.34 -21.52 1.95
N TYR A 79 -14.32 -20.23 2.29
CA TYR A 79 -13.12 -19.53 2.76
C TYR A 79 -12.40 -20.25 3.91
N THR A 80 -13.17 -20.75 4.89
CA THR A 80 -12.60 -21.47 6.04
C THR A 80 -11.85 -22.73 5.63
N ALA A 81 -12.40 -23.52 4.69
CA ALA A 81 -11.75 -24.73 4.19
C ALA A 81 -10.45 -24.39 3.45
N CYS A 82 -10.47 -23.33 2.64
CA CYS A 82 -9.29 -22.87 1.92
C CYS A 82 -8.20 -22.30 2.85
N SER A 83 -8.56 -21.57 3.91
CA SER A 83 -7.61 -21.08 4.92
C SER A 83 -6.92 -22.24 5.64
N GLN A 84 -7.70 -23.23 6.09
CA GLN A 84 -7.15 -24.41 6.77
C GLN A 84 -6.24 -25.23 5.85
N PHE A 85 -6.64 -25.43 4.59
CA PHE A 85 -5.78 -26.07 3.59
C PHE A 85 -4.48 -25.26 3.39
N ALA A 86 -4.58 -23.93 3.29
CA ALA A 86 -3.43 -23.07 3.13
C ALA A 86 -2.45 -23.16 4.31
N GLU A 87 -2.95 -23.15 5.55
CA GLU A 87 -2.15 -23.31 6.76
C GLU A 87 -1.47 -24.69 6.82
N GLN A 88 -2.21 -25.77 6.60
CA GLN A 88 -1.68 -27.14 6.68
C GLN A 88 -0.63 -27.43 5.61
N HIS A 89 -0.73 -26.78 4.46
CA HIS A 89 0.16 -26.98 3.32
C HIS A 89 1.19 -25.87 3.15
N GLY A 90 1.34 -24.95 4.11
CA GLY A 90 2.39 -23.92 4.10
C GLY A 90 2.21 -22.85 3.03
N PHE A 91 0.97 -22.61 2.60
CA PHE A 91 0.57 -21.46 1.77
C PHE A 91 0.23 -20.22 2.59
N TYR A 92 0.21 -20.36 3.92
CA TYR A 92 0.09 -19.27 4.88
C TYR A 92 1.36 -19.23 5.74
N GLU A 93 2.10 -18.13 5.67
CA GLU A 93 3.10 -17.79 6.69
C GLU A 93 2.45 -16.82 7.65
N GLU A 94 2.31 -17.20 8.92
CA GLU A 94 2.01 -16.21 9.98
C GLU A 94 3.15 -15.19 9.96
N ASP A 95 2.87 -13.93 9.63
CA ASP A 95 3.85 -12.85 9.82
C ASP A 95 3.84 -12.47 11.32
N PRO A 96 4.86 -12.87 12.11
CA PRO A 96 4.87 -12.60 13.54
C PRO A 96 5.05 -11.11 13.87
N VAL A 97 5.33 -10.26 12.88
CA VAL A 97 5.61 -8.83 13.08
C VAL A 97 4.38 -7.95 12.86
N GLN A 98 3.34 -8.44 12.17
CA GLN A 98 2.13 -7.67 11.87
C GLN A 98 0.87 -8.53 12.05
N ALA A 99 0.52 -8.85 13.29
CA ALA A 99 -0.91 -8.83 13.61
C ALA A 99 -1.34 -7.36 13.45
N PRO A 100 -2.17 -6.99 12.44
CA PRO A 100 -2.65 -5.63 12.33
C PRO A 100 -3.33 -5.30 13.64
N ASP A 101 -2.94 -4.20 14.27
CA ASP A 101 -3.68 -3.70 15.42
C ASP A 101 -5.16 -3.57 15.02
N ASP A 102 -6.06 -3.91 15.95
CA ASP A 102 -7.50 -3.94 15.68
C ASP A 102 -8.08 -2.56 15.28
N SER A 103 -7.25 -1.49 15.29
CA SER A 103 -7.59 -0.15 14.83
C SER A 103 -7.52 0.02 13.31
N PHE A 104 -6.93 -0.91 12.55
CA PHE A 104 -6.89 -0.82 11.09
C PHE A 104 -8.27 -1.09 10.43
N TRP A 105 -9.16 -1.80 11.11
CA TRP A 105 -10.51 -2.14 10.60
C TRP A 105 -11.65 -1.34 11.24
N GLN A 106 -11.37 -0.22 11.93
CA GLN A 106 -12.38 0.72 12.44
C GLN A 106 -12.58 1.92 11.52
#